data_AF-A0AAU4MI82-F1
#
_entry.id   AF-A0AAU4MI82-F1
#
_cell.length_a   1.000
_cell.length_b   1.000
_cell.length_c   1.000
_cell.angle_alpha   90.00
_cell.angle_beta   90.00
_cell.angle_gamma   90.00
#
_symmetry.space_group_name_H-M   'P 1'
#
loop_
_entity.id
_entity.type
_entity.pdbx_description
1 polymer ?
#
loop_
_entity_poly.entity_id
_entity_poly.type
_entity_poly.pdbx_seq_one_letter_code
_entity_poly.pdbx_strand_id
1 'polypeptide(L)' 'MHGAVWHPEPGVSVAVVPPDWEITDPMAPRCRAEVVDVVDDLVTVRVLGHLRLRRLHQVAPWTGPDQTQDQEEGGR' A
#
# COMPACT_ATOMS: atom_id res chain seq x y z
N MET A 1 2.72 -26.50 -3.03
CA MET A 1 3.41 -25.36 -3.66
C MET A 1 3.71 -24.39 -2.55
N HIS A 2 4.98 -24.24 -2.14
CA HIS A 2 5.35 -23.23 -1.15
C HIS A 2 5.21 -21.88 -1.85
N GLY A 3 4.13 -21.15 -1.54
CA GLY A 3 3.97 -19.78 -1.99
C GLY A 3 5.17 -18.99 -1.47
N ALA A 4 5.91 -18.33 -2.36
CA ALA A 4 6.99 -17.47 -1.94
C ALA A 4 6.44 -16.47 -0.91
N VAL A 5 7.00 -16.50 0.30
CA VAL A 5 6.64 -15.51 1.32
C VAL A 5 7.13 -14.18 0.80
N TRP A 6 6.21 -13.25 0.59
CA TRP A 6 6.53 -11.91 0.14
C TRP A 6 7.05 -11.10 1.33
N HIS A 7 8.25 -10.53 1.18
CA HIS A 7 8.89 -9.67 2.17
C HIS A 7 9.08 -8.27 1.56
N PRO A 8 8.24 -7.28 1.89
CA PRO A 8 8.44 -5.92 1.42
C PRO A 8 9.70 -5.30 2.01
N GLU A 9 10.38 -4.45 1.24
CA GLU A 9 11.54 -3.67 1.67
C GLU A 9 11.17 -2.18 1.83
N PRO A 10 11.85 -1.40 2.69
CA PRO A 10 11.66 0.05 2.73
C PRO A 10 11.82 0.72 1.36
N GLY A 11 10.94 1.67 1.05
CA GLY A 11 10.87 2.39 -0.23
C GLY A 11 9.99 1.74 -1.29
N VAL A 12 9.53 0.48 -1.10
CA VAL A 12 8.64 -0.16 -2.08
C VAL A 12 7.20 0.36 -1.95
N SER A 13 6.52 0.47 -3.09
CA SER A 13 5.09 0.77 -3.14
C SER A 13 4.25 -0.47 -2.83
N VAL A 14 3.24 -0.30 -1.98
CA VAL A 14 2.30 -1.34 -1.58
C VAL A 14 0.85 -0.86 -1.72
N ALA A 15 -0.06 -1.82 -1.89
CA ALA A 15 -1.49 -1.62 -1.82
C ALA A 15 -1.98 -1.91 -0.39
N VAL A 16 -2.72 -0.96 0.19
CA VAL A 16 -3.47 -1.16 1.43
C VAL A 16 -4.93 -1.38 1.07
N VAL A 17 -5.49 -2.51 1.50
CA VAL A 17 -6.88 -2.91 1.22
C VAL A 17 -7.71 -2.82 2.51
N PRO A 18 -8.91 -2.20 2.48
CA PRO A 18 -9.81 -2.13 3.63
C PRO A 18 -10.14 -3.51 4.22
N PRO A 19 -10.38 -3.59 5.54
CA PRO A 19 -10.66 -4.85 6.25
C PRO A 19 -11.91 -5.58 5.75
N ASP A 20 -12.85 -4.86 5.13
CA ASP A 20 -14.13 -5.41 4.66
C ASP A 20 -14.01 -6.05 3.25
N TRP A 21 -12.80 -6.10 2.69
CA TRP A 21 -12.50 -6.66 1.37
C TRP A 21 -11.40 -7.72 1.43
N GLU A 22 -11.48 -8.69 0.52
CA GLU A 22 -10.41 -9.67 0.31
C GLU A 22 -9.34 -9.10 -0.62
N ILE A 23 -8.06 -9.31 -0.28
CA ILE A 23 -6.94 -8.82 -1.11
C ILE A 23 -6.90 -9.43 -2.52
N THR A 24 -7.48 -10.63 -2.65
CA THR A 24 -7.63 -11.35 -3.92
C THR A 24 -8.76 -10.83 -4.78
N ASP A 25 -9.68 -10.03 -4.24
CA ASP A 25 -10.78 -9.45 -5.00
C ASP A 25 -10.24 -8.35 -5.94
N PRO A 26 -10.36 -8.50 -7.27
CA PRO A 26 -9.90 -7.49 -8.20
C PRO A 26 -10.62 -6.14 -8.03
N MET A 27 -11.84 -6.12 -7.50
CA MET A 27 -12.65 -4.92 -7.28
C MET A 27 -12.40 -4.24 -5.93
N ALA A 28 -11.60 -4.84 -5.06
CA ALA A 28 -11.25 -4.21 -3.79
C ALA A 28 -10.59 -2.84 -4.00
N PRO A 29 -11.03 -1.79 -3.29
CA PRO A 29 -10.38 -0.49 -3.36
C PRO A 29 -8.96 -0.61 -2.78
N ARG A 30 -7.98 -0.08 -3.52
CA ARG A 30 -6.55 -0.15 -3.15
C ARG A 30 -6.00 1.25 -2.95
N CYS A 31 -5.52 1.53 -1.75
CA CYS A 31 -4.81 2.77 -1.47
C CYS A 31 -3.31 2.53 -1.63
N ARG A 32 -2.62 3.38 -2.41
CA ARG A 32 -1.17 3.32 -2.52
C ARG A 32 -0.51 3.80 -1.23
N ALA A 33 0.47 3.07 -0.77
CA ALA A 33 1.32 3.42 0.36
C ALA A 33 2.77 3.06 0.04
N GLU A 34 3.68 3.60 0.83
CA GLU A 34 5.12 3.31 0.74
C GLU A 34 5.57 2.66 2.04
N VAL A 35 6.38 1.61 1.95
CA VAL A 35 6.98 0.98 3.13
C VAL A 35 8.07 1.91 3.66
N VAL A 36 7.96 2.31 4.93
CA VAL A 36 8.95 3.21 5.56
C VAL A 36 9.84 2.48 6.56
N ASP A 37 9.39 1.36 7.10
CA ASP A 37 10.15 0.55 8.04
C ASP A 37 9.65 -0.91 8.07
N VAL A 38 10.55 -1.83 8.37
CA VAL A 38 10.27 -3.26 8.53
C VAL A 38 11.06 -3.77 9.74
N VAL A 39 10.34 -4.23 10.76
CA VAL A 39 10.92 -4.78 11.99
C VAL A 39 10.34 -6.17 12.21
N ASP A 40 11.16 -7.20 12.04
CA ASP A 40 10.73 -8.60 12.06
C ASP A 40 9.57 -8.88 11.08
N ASP A 41 8.36 -9.15 11.59
CA ASP A 41 7.14 -9.40 10.83
C ASP A 41 6.21 -8.18 10.76
N LEU A 42 6.62 -7.04 11.32
CA LEU A 42 5.86 -5.79 11.34
C LEU A 42 6.31 -4.88 10.20
N VAL A 43 5.36 -4.50 9.34
CA VAL A 43 5.57 -3.57 8.22
C VAL A 43 4.89 -2.24 8.53
N THR A 44 5.68 -1.16 8.58
CA THR A 44 5.15 0.20 8.72
C THR A 44 5.04 0.85 7.36
N VAL A 45 3.84 1.37 7.04
CA VAL A 45 3.57 2.01 5.75
C VAL A 45 3.13 3.46 5.93
N ARG A 46 3.58 4.33 5.04
CA ARG A 46 3.10 5.71 4.88
C ARG A 46 2.07 5.73 3.76
N VAL A 47 0.81 5.95 4.10
CA VAL A 47 -0.26 6.14 3.11
C VAL A 47 -0.21 7.57 2.59
N LEU A 48 -0.17 7.74 1.26
CA LEU A 48 -0.24 9.06 0.64
C LEU A 48 -1.71 9.52 0.63
N GLY A 49 -2.00 10.70 1.20
CA GLY A 49 -3.34 11.28 1.27
C GLY A 49 -3.94 11.35 2.67
N HIS A 50 -5.28 11.34 2.78
CA HIS A 50 -6.02 11.53 4.04
C HIS A 50 -6.75 10.24 4.47
N LEU A 51 -6.03 9.12 4.51
CA LEU A 51 -6.62 7.84 4.89
C LEU A 51 -6.59 7.66 6.41
N ARG A 52 -7.75 7.43 7.03
CA ARG A 52 -7.86 7.07 8.45
C ARG A 52 -8.06 5.57 8.59
N LEU A 53 -6.99 4.84 8.87
CA LEU A 53 -7.02 3.40 9.17
C LEU A 53 -7.60 3.18 10.57
N ARG A 54 -8.66 2.37 10.71
CA ARG A 54 -9.29 2.05 12.01
C ARG A 54 -9.20 0.58 12.42
N ARG A 55 -8.80 -0.29 11.50
CA ARG A 55 -8.75 -1.76 11.67
C ARG A 55 -7.51 -2.31 10.96
N LEU A 56 -7.22 -3.59 11.15
CA LEU A 56 -6.14 -4.28 10.46
C LEU A 56 -6.45 -4.35 8.96
N HIS A 57 -5.59 -3.73 8.13
CA HIS A 57 -5.73 -3.73 6.68
C HIS A 57 -4.82 -4.79 6.09
N GLN A 58 -5.24 -5.39 4.98
CA GLN A 58 -4.39 -6.32 4.24
C GLN A 58 -3.40 -5.51 3.38
N VAL A 59 -2.17 -5.99 3.25
CA VAL A 59 -1.10 -5.34 2.48
C VAL A 59 -0.65 -6.27 1.36
N ALA A 60 -0.54 -5.75 0.14
CA ALA A 60 -0.07 -6.46 -1.06
C ALA A 60 0.95 -5.63 -1.84
N PRO A 61 1.71 -6.25 -2.76
CA PRO A 61 2.44 -5.51 -3.79
C PRO A 61 1.53 -4.54 -4.54
N TRP A 62 2.00 -3.32 -4.79
CA TRP A 62 1.28 -2.37 -5.65
C TRP A 62 1.37 -2.81 -7.11
N THR A 63 0.23 -2.95 -7.78
CA THR A 63 0.15 -3.33 -9.20
C THR A 63 -0.49 -2.24 -10.07
N GLY A 64 -0.80 -1.08 -9.50
CA GLY A 64 -1.34 0.07 -10.22
C GLY A 64 -0.23 0.94 -10.82
N PRO A 65 -0.58 1.98 -11.60
CA PRO A 65 0.41 2.95 -12.06
C PRO A 65 1.10 3.62 -10.86
N ASP A 66 2.39 3.92 -10.97
CA ASP A 66 3.04 4.81 -10.02
C ASP A 66 2.33 6.16 -10.08
N GLN A 67 1.72 6.60 -8.98
CA GLN A 67 1.37 8.01 -8.85
C GLN A 67 2.69 8.77 -8.70
N THR A 68 3.27 9.18 -9.83
CA THR A 68 4.16 10.33 -9.84
C THR A 68 3.36 11.47 -9.21
N GLN A 69 3.90 12.12 -8.18
CA GLN A 69 3.37 13.38 -7.69
C GLN A 69 3.60 14.45 -8.78
N ASP A 70 2.84 14.38 -9.86
CA ASP A 70 2.53 15.55 -10.66
C ASP A 70 1.30 16.20 -10.02
N GLN A 71 1.46 16.67 -8.78
CA GLN A 71 0.80 17.92 -8.40
C GLN A 71 1.70 19.01 -8.96
N GLU A 72 1.41 19.35 -10.21
CA GLU A 72 1.88 20.56 -10.85
C GLU A 72 1.72 21.73 -9.86
N GLU A 73 2.87 22.31 -9.46
CA GLU A 73 3.03 23.75 -9.40
C GLU A 73 2.37 24.37 -10.65
N GLY A 74 1.09 24.69 -10.52
CA GLY A 74 0.24 25.01 -11.65
C GLY A 74 -0.70 26.17 -11.34
N GLY A 75 -0.16 27.31 -10.91
CA GLY A 75 -0.85 28.58 -11.10
C GLY A 75 -0.67 29.63 -10.02
N ARG A 76 0.40 30.43 -10.18
CA ARG A 76 0.58 31.84 -9.77
C ARG A 76 0.34 32.24 -8.30
#